data_AF-A0A5D3K369-F1
#
_entry.id   AF-A0A5D3K369-F1
#
_cell.length_a   1.000
_cell.length_b   1.000
_cell.length_c   1.000
_cell.angle_alpha   90.00
_cell.angle_beta   90.00
_cell.angle_gamma   90.00
#
_symmetry.space_group_name_H-M   'P 1'
#
loop_
_entity.id
_entity.type
_entity.pdbx_description
1 polymer ?
#
loop_
_entity_poly.entity_id
_entity_poly.type
_entity_poly.pdbx_seq_one_letter_code
_entity_poly.pdbx_strand_id
1 'polypeptide(L)'
;MSDKIPFGLDGAVIARMDWQLALKRISHDLRSDFIYAPHIGFIYAKAGDELIREVRSALSNGAYSPGLPITIEVPKSFRIQVAVNPVRLGPSFSRPGSILLPHDRLLYQVLADQAAPIVQRKTDHSRTFSHQLAALDNPAMFMPTRTCWSAWQSELARLSQEQGIKYILKIDVANYFGSLNLHTLINVLNDSGYASELLNRLETLLSSYTSNRSSRGILQGMFPSDLFGNFYMEPIDRFLKDNGVLAARYVDDLYVFIESVEAAESLLRQLIPRLRSYDLVLNEAKCKIIPKNQLHSEEPDLQELFDEAVEEIREQLNDDDFDADYGFQSEWEDDEEEEEDEDELSLEATKQLFDSIGTYLGQEENIERFCLPLLAKAESDHALQHVLESFKKRPSMAQIYASYVAKFLKHDGVFDALFALLVDSELTDWQKMWILAALSQADKYDDASVKTALDILQDAHRHETLRAVAAIFVGRYGDHSRRITLQGVYTTSPPYIQSAIYFSSRKWSKVERQNARTNWGNHGPLNKLLTIAMDKK
;
A
#
# COMPACT_ATOMS: atom_id res chain seq x y z
N MET A 1 25.66 28.65 7.92
CA MET A 1 26.12 27.68 6.92
C MET A 1 26.41 26.40 7.67
N SER A 2 25.48 25.46 7.66
CA SER A 2 25.72 24.11 8.17
C SER A 2 26.38 23.36 7.02
N ASP A 3 27.63 22.93 7.20
CA ASP A 3 28.29 22.02 6.28
C ASP A 3 27.49 20.72 6.26
N LYS A 4 26.56 20.61 5.30
CA LYS A 4 25.87 19.35 5.04
C LYS A 4 26.94 18.35 4.65
N ILE A 5 27.19 17.38 5.53
CA ILE A 5 27.97 16.19 5.20
C ILE A 5 27.40 15.64 3.89
N PRO A 6 28.23 15.41 2.85
CA PRO A 6 27.73 14.92 1.58
C PRO A 6 26.96 13.61 1.79
N PHE A 7 25.74 13.53 1.27
CA PHE A 7 24.98 12.28 1.24
C PHE A 7 25.58 11.43 0.11
N GLY A 8 26.72 10.79 0.40
CA GLY A 8 27.44 9.97 -0.57
C GLY A 8 27.80 8.59 -0.04
N LEU A 9 28.08 7.65 -0.93
CA LEU A 9 28.51 6.29 -0.56
C LEU A 9 29.76 5.94 -1.35
N ASP A 10 30.61 5.09 -0.76
CA ASP A 10 31.80 4.59 -1.45
C ASP A 10 31.40 3.82 -2.72
N GLY A 11 32.14 4.03 -3.81
CA GLY A 11 31.84 3.43 -5.10
C GLY A 11 31.85 1.89 -5.07
N ALA A 12 32.70 1.27 -4.24
CA ALA A 12 32.74 -0.18 -4.05
C ALA A 12 31.54 -0.70 -3.25
N VAL A 13 30.94 0.12 -2.39
CA VAL A 13 29.69 -0.21 -1.69
C VAL A 13 28.53 -0.14 -2.67
N ILE A 14 28.44 0.95 -3.43
CA ILE A 14 27.41 1.15 -4.47
C ILE A 14 27.46 0.00 -5.49
N ALA A 15 28.64 -0.44 -5.90
CA ALA A 15 28.81 -1.50 -6.90
C ALA A 15 28.39 -2.90 -6.41
N ARG A 16 28.35 -3.14 -5.09
CA ARG A 16 27.96 -4.44 -4.50
C ARG A 16 26.46 -4.60 -4.31
N MET A 17 25.69 -3.53 -4.37
CA MET A 17 24.23 -3.55 -4.23
C MET A 17 23.57 -4.07 -5.51
N ASP A 18 22.51 -4.86 -5.35
CA ASP A 18 21.70 -5.31 -6.48
C ASP A 18 20.59 -4.30 -6.81
N TRP A 19 20.95 -3.30 -7.62
CA TRP A 19 20.04 -2.25 -8.06
C TRP A 19 18.91 -2.75 -8.97
N GLN A 20 19.15 -3.84 -9.69
CA GLN A 20 18.15 -4.40 -10.60
C GLN A 20 17.10 -5.18 -9.83
N LEU A 21 17.51 -5.93 -8.81
CA LEU A 21 16.56 -6.54 -7.88
C LEU A 21 15.70 -5.49 -7.18
N ALA A 22 16.31 -4.40 -6.69
CA ALA A 22 15.56 -3.32 -6.05
C ALA A 22 14.52 -2.72 -7.00
N LEU A 23 14.88 -2.48 -8.26
CA LEU A 23 13.94 -1.99 -9.28
C LEU A 23 12.78 -2.99 -9.51
N LYS A 24 13.08 -4.28 -9.63
CA LYS A 24 12.05 -5.33 -9.77
C LYS A 24 11.11 -5.37 -8.55
N ARG A 25 11.66 -5.27 -7.34
CA ARG A 25 10.88 -5.19 -6.10
C ARG A 25 9.93 -4.01 -6.08
N ILE A 26 10.39 -2.84 -6.53
CA ILE A 26 9.53 -1.67 -6.64
C ILE A 26 8.38 -1.94 -7.60
N SER A 27 8.63 -2.57 -8.76
CA SER A 27 7.57 -2.91 -9.72
C SER A 27 6.47 -3.77 -9.11
N HIS A 28 6.80 -4.75 -8.26
CA HIS A 28 5.79 -5.52 -7.52
C HIS A 28 5.12 -4.69 -6.42
N ASP A 29 5.89 -3.85 -5.71
CA ASP A 29 5.40 -3.03 -4.60
C ASP A 29 4.44 -1.92 -5.05
N LEU A 30 4.54 -1.43 -6.29
CA LEU A 30 3.66 -0.40 -6.87
C LEU A 30 2.18 -0.70 -6.72
N ARG A 31 1.80 -1.98 -6.78
CA ARG A 31 0.41 -2.41 -6.64
C ARG A 31 -0.16 -2.09 -5.27
N SER A 32 0.70 -2.00 -4.25
CA SER A 32 0.34 -1.67 -2.87
C SER A 32 0.37 -0.16 -2.55
N ASP A 33 0.83 0.67 -3.50
CA ASP A 33 0.93 2.12 -3.30
C ASP A 33 -0.46 2.73 -3.08
N PHE A 34 -0.57 3.61 -2.08
CA PHE A 34 -1.81 4.33 -1.82
C PHE A 34 -2.19 5.31 -2.94
N ILE A 35 -1.21 5.90 -3.64
CA ILE A 35 -1.48 6.98 -4.60
C ILE A 35 -1.37 6.44 -6.01
N TYR A 36 -2.45 6.57 -6.78
CA TYR A 36 -2.43 6.25 -8.21
C TYR A 36 -1.51 7.23 -8.97
N ALA A 37 -0.36 6.75 -9.40
CA ALA A 37 0.67 7.54 -10.07
C ALA A 37 1.27 6.80 -11.28
N PRO A 38 0.50 6.55 -12.36
CA PRO A 38 0.93 5.74 -13.49
C PRO A 38 2.13 6.35 -14.24
N HIS A 39 2.30 7.67 -14.17
CA HIS A 39 3.46 8.36 -14.71
C HIS A 39 4.77 8.04 -13.96
N ILE A 40 4.70 7.69 -12.67
CA ILE A 40 5.84 7.21 -11.88
C ILE A 40 6.09 5.73 -12.16
N GLY A 41 5.03 4.91 -12.20
CA GLY A 41 5.11 3.50 -12.63
C GLY A 41 5.81 3.34 -13.99
N PHE A 42 5.43 4.18 -14.95
CA PHE A 42 6.03 4.21 -16.29
C PHE A 42 7.53 4.52 -16.28
N ILE A 43 8.02 5.32 -15.32
CA ILE A 43 9.47 5.57 -15.16
C ILE A 43 10.18 4.31 -14.72
N TYR A 44 9.66 3.57 -13.73
CA TYR A 44 10.29 2.32 -13.30
C TYR A 44 10.31 1.29 -14.43
N ALA A 45 9.18 1.11 -15.12
CA ALA A 45 9.03 0.14 -16.20
C ALA A 45 9.93 0.43 -17.40
N LYS A 46 10.06 1.69 -17.82
CA LYS A 46 10.74 2.05 -19.09
C LYS A 46 12.04 2.82 -18.92
N ALA A 47 12.29 3.50 -17.80
CA ALA A 47 13.50 4.28 -17.54
C ALA A 47 14.28 3.82 -16.29
N GLY A 48 14.00 2.63 -15.75
CA GLY A 48 14.65 2.12 -14.55
C GLY A 48 16.18 2.06 -14.60
N ASP A 49 16.79 1.65 -15.72
CA ASP A 49 18.26 1.64 -15.87
C ASP A 49 18.87 3.04 -15.76
N GLU A 50 18.19 4.03 -16.32
CA GLU A 50 18.62 5.43 -16.23
C GLU A 50 18.49 5.92 -14.79
N LEU A 51 17.35 5.63 -14.15
CA LEU A 51 17.12 5.97 -12.76
C LEU A 51 18.23 5.41 -11.86
N ILE A 52 18.59 4.13 -12.04
CA ILE A 52 19.71 3.50 -11.34
C ILE A 52 21.01 4.28 -11.58
N ARG A 53 21.30 4.64 -12.83
CA ARG A 53 22.51 5.40 -13.17
C ARG A 53 22.53 6.77 -12.48
N GLU A 54 21.42 7.51 -12.50
CA GLU A 54 21.30 8.81 -11.87
C GLU A 54 21.49 8.73 -10.35
N VAL A 55 20.83 7.78 -9.67
CA VAL A 55 20.96 7.59 -8.22
C VAL A 55 22.39 7.20 -7.85
N ARG A 56 23.00 6.24 -8.56
CA ARG A 56 24.39 5.82 -8.31
C ARG A 56 25.38 6.97 -8.50
N SER A 57 25.20 7.79 -9.53
CA SER A 57 26.02 8.96 -9.79
C SER A 57 25.89 10.01 -8.68
N ALA A 58 24.65 10.31 -8.27
CA ALA A 58 24.38 11.25 -7.19
C ALA A 58 24.99 10.80 -5.85
N LEU A 59 24.92 9.50 -5.52
CA LEU A 59 25.54 8.93 -4.33
C LEU A 59 27.08 8.95 -4.41
N SER A 60 27.66 8.59 -5.55
CA SER A 60 29.13 8.56 -5.71
C SER A 60 29.75 9.95 -5.55
N ASN A 61 29.05 10.98 -6.02
CA ASN A 61 29.51 12.37 -5.97
C ASN A 61 29.04 13.12 -4.71
N GLY A 62 28.31 12.46 -3.81
CA GLY A 62 27.76 13.08 -2.60
C GLY A 62 26.71 14.17 -2.84
N ALA A 63 26.12 14.19 -4.04
CA ALA A 63 25.15 15.18 -4.49
C ALA A 63 23.69 14.75 -4.29
N TYR A 64 23.46 13.54 -3.74
CA TYR A 64 22.13 13.05 -3.45
C TYR A 64 21.45 13.94 -2.40
N SER A 65 20.17 14.25 -2.60
CA SER A 65 19.36 14.99 -1.64
C SER A 65 18.00 14.33 -1.55
N PRO A 66 17.64 13.74 -0.39
CA PRO A 66 16.32 13.16 -0.21
C PRO A 66 15.20 14.17 -0.42
N GLY A 67 14.16 13.77 -1.15
CA GLY A 67 12.93 14.52 -1.35
C GLY A 67 11.92 14.30 -0.22
N LEU A 68 10.85 15.08 -0.24
CA LEU A 68 9.71 14.86 0.63
C LEU A 68 8.74 13.87 -0.03
N PRO A 69 8.12 12.97 0.75
CA PRO A 69 7.05 12.12 0.25
C PRO A 69 5.84 12.98 -0.14
N ILE A 70 5.06 12.48 -1.10
CA ILE A 70 3.72 13.00 -1.39
C ILE A 70 2.76 12.21 -0.54
N THR A 71 1.94 12.88 0.27
CA THR A 71 1.10 12.24 1.30
C THR A 71 -0.34 12.71 1.19
N ILE A 72 -1.29 11.77 1.12
CA ILE A 72 -2.75 12.01 1.17
C ILE A 72 -3.38 11.33 2.39
N GLU A 73 -4.48 11.88 2.91
CA GLU A 73 -5.27 11.22 3.96
C GLU A 73 -6.10 10.06 3.38
N VAL A 74 -5.79 8.84 3.84
CA VAL A 74 -6.45 7.59 3.45
C VAL A 74 -7.47 7.19 4.52
N PRO A 75 -8.75 7.01 4.17
CA PRO A 75 -9.78 6.54 5.10
C PRO A 75 -9.51 5.13 5.65
N LYS A 76 -9.75 4.93 6.95
CA LYS A 76 -9.71 3.63 7.62
C LYS A 76 -11.10 2.98 7.65
N SER A 77 -11.11 1.64 7.66
CA SER A 77 -12.31 0.84 7.88
C SER A 77 -12.96 1.12 9.25
N PHE A 78 -12.12 1.37 10.27
CA PHE A 78 -12.60 1.74 11.59
C PHE A 78 -13.26 3.12 11.59
N ARG A 79 -14.46 3.20 12.17
CA ARG A 79 -15.32 4.37 12.19
C ARG A 79 -15.72 4.75 13.60
N ILE A 80 -16.05 6.02 13.78
CA ILE A 80 -16.73 6.46 15.00
C ILE A 80 -18.09 5.78 15.05
N GLN A 81 -18.36 5.05 16.15
CA GLN A 81 -19.67 4.45 16.37
C GLN A 81 -20.71 5.54 16.59
N VAL A 82 -21.84 5.46 15.90
CA VAL A 82 -22.98 6.35 16.14
C VAL A 82 -23.86 5.69 17.19
N ALA A 83 -24.01 6.36 18.33
CA ALA A 83 -24.62 5.78 19.53
C ALA A 83 -26.12 5.43 19.42
N VAL A 84 -26.82 5.87 18.36
CA VAL A 84 -28.26 5.66 18.18
C VAL A 84 -28.54 5.30 16.72
N ASN A 85 -29.29 4.21 16.48
CA ASN A 85 -29.77 3.68 15.19
C ASN A 85 -29.52 4.60 14.00
N PRO A 86 -28.30 4.58 13.45
CA PRO A 86 -27.90 5.61 12.53
C PRO A 86 -28.44 5.34 11.14
N VAL A 87 -28.97 6.38 10.51
CA VAL A 87 -29.34 6.35 9.07
C VAL A 87 -28.09 6.25 8.18
N ARG A 88 -26.91 6.62 8.71
CA ARG A 88 -25.62 6.61 8.02
C ARG A 88 -24.50 6.13 8.95
N LEU A 89 -23.59 5.31 8.45
CA LEU A 89 -22.34 4.97 9.15
C LEU A 89 -21.61 6.23 9.64
N GLY A 90 -21.02 6.14 10.84
CA GLY A 90 -20.24 7.24 11.37
C GLY A 90 -18.98 7.53 10.53
N PRO A 91 -18.34 8.69 10.75
CA PRO A 91 -17.16 9.08 9.98
C PRO A 91 -16.00 8.09 10.21
N SER A 92 -15.27 7.80 9.14
CA SER A 92 -14.02 7.04 9.19
C SER A 92 -12.90 7.87 9.81
N PHE A 93 -12.02 7.22 10.56
CA PHE A 93 -10.70 7.78 10.85
C PHE A 93 -9.84 7.78 9.57
N SER A 94 -8.72 8.49 9.57
CA SER A 94 -7.77 8.49 8.46
C SER A 94 -6.35 8.10 8.90
N ARG A 95 -5.50 7.85 7.92
CA ARG A 95 -4.04 7.68 8.05
C ARG A 95 -3.33 8.36 6.88
N PRO A 96 -2.09 8.82 7.07
CA PRO A 96 -1.27 9.28 5.94
C PRO A 96 -0.90 8.09 5.04
N GLY A 97 -1.29 8.14 3.77
CA GLY A 97 -0.80 7.26 2.70
C GLY A 97 0.15 8.04 1.81
N SER A 98 1.33 7.49 1.53
CA SER A 98 2.40 8.24 0.86
C SER A 98 3.00 7.49 -0.31
N ILE A 99 3.57 8.23 -1.26
CA ILE A 99 4.51 7.72 -2.26
C ILE A 99 5.81 8.52 -2.23
N LEU A 100 6.88 7.90 -2.70
CA LEU A 100 8.18 8.54 -2.89
C LEU A 100 8.43 8.80 -4.37
N LEU A 101 9.19 9.86 -4.68
CA LEU A 101 9.68 10.06 -6.04
C LEU A 101 10.72 8.98 -6.41
N PRO A 102 10.92 8.70 -7.71
CA PRO A 102 11.67 7.54 -8.19
C PRO A 102 13.06 7.36 -7.58
N HIS A 103 13.83 8.46 -7.44
CA HIS A 103 15.16 8.41 -6.85
C HIS A 103 15.14 7.92 -5.40
N ASP A 104 14.22 8.46 -4.59
CA ASP A 104 14.10 8.14 -3.16
C ASP A 104 13.51 6.75 -2.93
N ARG A 105 12.52 6.35 -3.74
CA ARG A 105 11.95 5.00 -3.68
C ARG A 105 13.02 3.95 -3.98
N LEU A 106 13.83 4.17 -5.02
CA LEU A 106 14.91 3.26 -5.39
C LEU A 106 15.98 3.16 -4.31
N LEU A 107 16.44 4.30 -3.77
CA LEU A 107 17.42 4.30 -2.70
C LEU A 107 16.89 3.61 -1.43
N TYR A 108 15.64 3.88 -1.05
CA TYR A 108 15.03 3.28 0.13
C TYR A 108 14.90 1.76 -0.03
N GLN A 109 14.51 1.29 -1.20
CA GLN A 109 14.44 -0.14 -1.52
C GLN A 109 15.82 -0.80 -1.42
N VAL A 110 16.86 -0.23 -2.04
CA VAL A 110 18.21 -0.80 -2.00
C VAL A 110 18.74 -0.88 -0.56
N LEU A 111 18.48 0.13 0.27
CA LEU A 111 18.88 0.09 1.69
C LEU A 111 18.12 -1.00 2.46
N ALA A 112 16.83 -1.20 2.19
CA ALA A 112 16.07 -2.30 2.78
C ALA A 112 16.58 -3.67 2.33
N ASP A 113 16.95 -3.82 1.06
CA ASP A 113 17.51 -5.06 0.51
C ASP A 113 18.83 -5.43 1.21
N GLN A 114 19.66 -4.45 1.56
CA GLN A 114 20.88 -4.68 2.36
C GLN A 114 20.57 -5.08 3.82
N ALA A 115 19.45 -4.63 4.37
CA ALA A 115 19.01 -5.00 5.71
C ALA A 115 18.31 -6.36 5.76
N ALA A 116 17.69 -6.81 4.66
CA ALA A 116 16.88 -8.03 4.61
C ALA A 116 17.57 -9.29 5.15
N PRO A 117 18.85 -9.61 4.83
CA PRO A 117 19.52 -10.79 5.39
C PRO A 117 19.76 -10.71 6.91
N ILE A 118 19.89 -9.49 7.44
CA ILE A 118 20.03 -9.27 8.89
C ILE A 118 18.68 -9.46 9.56
N VAL A 119 17.64 -8.84 9.01
CA VAL A 119 16.27 -8.98 9.49
C VAL A 119 15.86 -10.45 9.49
N GLN A 120 16.04 -11.17 8.37
CA GLN A 120 15.71 -12.60 8.26
C GLN A 120 16.34 -13.43 9.38
N ARG A 121 17.63 -13.23 9.66
CA ARG A 121 18.34 -13.99 10.71
C ARG A 121 17.91 -13.64 12.14
N LYS A 122 17.39 -12.43 12.35
CA LYS A 122 17.01 -11.93 13.68
C LYS A 122 15.53 -12.15 14.00
N THR A 123 14.67 -12.23 12.99
CA THR A 123 13.24 -12.48 13.14
C THR A 123 13.00 -13.84 13.79
N ASP A 124 12.09 -13.87 14.78
CA ASP A 124 11.59 -15.14 15.31
C ASP A 124 10.44 -15.65 14.42
N HIS A 125 10.79 -16.48 13.44
CA HIS A 125 9.85 -17.08 12.48
C HIS A 125 8.82 -18.02 13.12
N SER A 126 9.00 -18.42 14.39
CA SER A 126 8.01 -19.23 15.12
C SER A 126 6.88 -18.39 15.72
N ARG A 127 7.07 -17.06 15.77
CA ARG A 127 6.16 -16.11 16.42
C ARG A 127 5.63 -15.06 15.48
N THR A 128 6.45 -14.63 14.54
CA THR A 128 6.09 -13.58 13.58
C THR A 128 5.62 -14.24 12.30
N PHE A 129 4.44 -13.86 11.82
CA PHE A 129 3.85 -14.45 10.62
C PHE A 129 3.59 -13.42 9.51
N SER A 130 3.59 -12.13 9.81
CA SER A 130 3.49 -11.07 8.80
C SER A 130 4.82 -10.81 8.08
N HIS A 131 4.76 -10.33 6.83
CA HIS A 131 5.91 -9.85 6.05
C HIS A 131 7.12 -10.79 6.14
N GLN A 132 6.87 -12.10 6.01
CA GLN A 132 7.94 -13.09 5.95
C GLN A 132 8.73 -12.85 4.67
N LEU A 133 10.04 -12.74 4.77
CA LEU A 133 10.88 -12.56 3.59
C LEU A 133 10.79 -13.80 2.70
N ALA A 134 10.56 -13.58 1.40
CA ALA A 134 10.76 -14.58 0.38
C ALA A 134 12.26 -14.86 0.19
N ALA A 135 12.63 -15.65 -0.82
CA ALA A 135 14.03 -15.79 -1.20
C ALA A 135 14.67 -14.41 -1.44
N LEU A 136 15.93 -14.23 -1.04
CA LEU A 136 16.58 -12.91 -1.02
C LEU A 136 16.76 -12.29 -2.40
N ASP A 137 16.67 -13.09 -3.47
CA ASP A 137 16.69 -12.71 -4.88
C ASP A 137 15.29 -12.62 -5.51
N ASN A 138 14.23 -12.86 -4.73
CA ASN A 138 12.85 -12.82 -5.21
C ASN A 138 12.36 -11.37 -5.39
N PRO A 139 11.76 -11.04 -6.55
CA PRO A 139 11.09 -9.76 -6.82
C PRO A 139 9.92 -9.40 -5.89
N ALA A 140 9.18 -10.37 -5.35
CA ALA A 140 8.04 -10.08 -4.46
C ALA A 140 8.46 -9.59 -3.06
N MET A 141 9.75 -9.73 -2.70
CA MET A 141 10.35 -9.44 -1.38
C MET A 141 9.80 -10.23 -0.19
N PHE A 142 8.48 -10.35 -0.07
CA PHE A 142 7.79 -11.10 0.95
C PHE A 142 7.07 -12.32 0.36
N MET A 143 6.86 -13.31 1.22
CA MET A 143 5.93 -14.40 0.93
C MET A 143 4.51 -13.84 0.81
N PRO A 144 3.64 -14.48 0.02
CA PRO A 144 2.27 -14.03 -0.14
C PRO A 144 1.53 -13.85 1.19
N THR A 145 0.74 -12.77 1.26
CA THR A 145 0.00 -12.36 2.47
C THR A 145 -0.95 -13.46 2.94
N ARG A 146 -1.56 -14.20 1.99
CA ARG A 146 -2.47 -15.30 2.29
C ARG A 146 -1.77 -16.49 2.95
N THR A 147 -0.64 -16.93 2.40
CA THR A 147 0.18 -18.00 2.98
C THR A 147 0.59 -17.63 4.40
N CYS A 148 1.02 -16.38 4.60
CA CYS A 148 1.37 -15.83 5.91
C CYS A 148 0.17 -15.84 6.88
N TRP A 149 -1.00 -15.41 6.43
CA TRP A 149 -2.23 -15.38 7.21
C TRP A 149 -2.71 -16.78 7.62
N SER A 150 -2.73 -17.73 6.68
CA SER A 150 -3.11 -19.12 6.95
C SER A 150 -2.16 -19.80 7.94
N ALA A 151 -0.85 -19.58 7.79
CA ALA A 151 0.16 -20.06 8.74
C ALA A 151 -0.06 -19.46 10.15
N TRP A 152 -0.39 -18.17 10.22
CA TRP A 152 -0.73 -17.51 11.47
C TRP A 152 -1.98 -18.09 12.13
N GLN A 153 -3.08 -18.25 11.38
CA GLN A 153 -4.32 -18.85 11.89
C GLN A 153 -4.09 -20.28 12.39
N SER A 154 -3.31 -21.08 11.66
CA SER A 154 -2.93 -22.43 12.06
C SER A 154 -2.14 -22.43 13.37
N GLU A 155 -1.19 -21.52 13.54
CA GLU A 155 -0.42 -21.41 14.78
C GLU A 155 -1.29 -20.91 15.95
N LEU A 156 -2.20 -19.96 15.71
CA LEU A 156 -3.15 -19.51 16.71
C LEU A 156 -4.01 -20.67 17.23
N ALA A 157 -4.52 -21.50 16.31
CA ALA A 157 -5.27 -22.70 16.63
C ALA A 157 -4.43 -23.68 17.45
N ARG A 158 -3.20 -23.98 17.01
CA ARG A 158 -2.28 -24.89 17.70
C ARG A 158 -1.96 -24.44 19.13
N LEU A 159 -1.59 -23.17 19.31
CA LEU A 159 -1.26 -22.59 20.61
C LEU A 159 -2.47 -22.55 21.56
N SER A 160 -3.68 -22.40 21.03
CA SER A 160 -4.90 -22.42 21.85
C SER A 160 -5.18 -23.80 22.48
N GLN A 161 -4.68 -24.87 21.88
CA GLN A 161 -4.85 -26.26 22.35
C GLN A 161 -3.79 -26.68 23.37
N GLU A 162 -2.77 -25.86 23.61
CA GLU A 162 -1.75 -26.15 24.62
C GLU A 162 -2.36 -26.32 26.02
N GLN A 163 -1.78 -27.24 26.79
CA GLN A 163 -2.29 -27.55 28.12
C GLN A 163 -2.17 -26.33 29.04
N GLY A 164 -3.23 -26.07 29.82
CA GLY A 164 -3.28 -24.94 30.75
C GLY A 164 -3.81 -23.64 30.14
N ILE A 165 -3.78 -23.47 28.81
CA ILE A 165 -4.30 -22.27 28.15
C ILE A 165 -5.82 -22.20 28.28
N LYS A 166 -6.32 -21.05 28.74
CA LYS A 166 -7.76 -20.76 28.91
C LYS A 166 -8.17 -19.46 28.24
N TYR A 167 -7.26 -18.48 28.17
CA TYR A 167 -7.54 -17.17 27.61
C TYR A 167 -6.46 -16.75 26.62
N ILE A 168 -6.80 -15.77 25.79
CA ILE A 168 -5.93 -15.14 24.82
C ILE A 168 -6.02 -13.64 25.06
N LEU A 169 -4.87 -13.02 25.31
CA LEU A 169 -4.72 -11.60 25.43
C LEU A 169 -4.36 -11.03 24.05
N LYS A 170 -5.32 -10.38 23.40
CA LYS A 170 -5.11 -9.63 22.15
C LYS A 170 -4.61 -8.23 22.49
N ILE A 171 -3.48 -7.86 21.90
CA ILE A 171 -2.80 -6.59 22.08
C ILE A 171 -2.68 -5.91 20.70
N ASP A 172 -3.13 -4.66 20.60
CA ASP A 172 -3.03 -3.80 19.41
C ASP A 172 -2.20 -2.56 19.79
N VAL A 173 -1.34 -2.09 18.87
CA VAL A 173 -0.49 -0.90 19.09
C VAL A 173 -1.10 0.30 18.37
N ALA A 174 -1.28 1.39 19.11
CA ALA A 174 -1.86 2.60 18.56
C ALA A 174 -0.87 3.30 17.61
N ASN A 175 -1.33 3.66 16.40
CA ASN A 175 -0.55 4.42 15.41
C ASN A 175 0.84 3.80 15.15
N TYR A 176 0.90 2.48 14.93
CA TYR A 176 2.15 1.71 14.89
C TYR A 176 3.25 2.36 14.03
N PHE A 177 3.09 2.40 12.70
CA PHE A 177 4.09 2.98 11.79
C PHE A 177 4.44 4.44 12.12
N GLY A 178 3.47 5.25 12.55
CA GLY A 178 3.66 6.65 12.93
C GLY A 178 4.34 6.85 14.29
N SER A 179 4.36 5.83 15.15
CA SER A 179 4.95 5.87 16.49
C SER A 179 6.38 5.36 16.54
N LEU A 180 6.84 4.62 15.53
CA LEU A 180 8.18 4.02 15.50
C LEU A 180 9.26 5.08 15.69
N ASN A 181 10.08 4.92 16.72
CA ASN A 181 11.19 5.83 16.99
C ASN A 181 12.37 5.50 16.06
N LEU A 182 12.78 6.48 15.26
CA LEU A 182 13.84 6.30 14.27
C LEU A 182 15.18 5.96 14.92
N HIS A 183 15.56 6.63 16.02
CA HIS A 183 16.80 6.32 16.72
C HIS A 183 16.79 4.91 17.30
N THR A 184 15.65 4.46 17.83
CA THR A 184 15.48 3.09 18.31
C THR A 184 15.62 2.08 17.19
N LEU A 185 14.95 2.29 16.06
CA LEU A 185 15.07 1.42 14.87
C LEU A 185 16.52 1.33 14.41
N ILE A 186 17.20 2.47 14.31
CA ILE A 186 18.59 2.58 13.90
C ILE A 186 19.52 1.85 14.88
N ASN A 187 19.33 2.01 16.19
CA ASN A 187 20.13 1.31 17.20
C ASN A 187 19.95 -0.22 17.11
N VAL A 188 18.71 -0.71 16.96
CA VAL A 188 18.43 -2.14 16.87
C VAL A 188 19.03 -2.74 15.58
N LEU A 189 19.03 -2.01 14.47
CA LEU A 189 19.72 -2.39 13.23
C LEU A 189 21.25 -2.44 13.41
N ASN A 190 21.83 -1.43 14.06
CA ASN A 190 23.27 -1.37 14.33
C ASN A 190 23.72 -2.58 15.18
N ASP A 191 23.01 -2.85 16.27
CA ASP A 191 23.29 -3.97 17.18
C ASP A 191 23.13 -5.34 16.49
N SER A 192 22.36 -5.38 15.41
CA SER A 192 22.15 -6.57 14.59
C SER A 192 23.20 -6.76 13.49
N GLY A 193 24.14 -5.81 13.34
CA GLY A 193 25.26 -5.88 12.39
C GLY A 193 25.00 -5.20 11.05
N TYR A 194 24.05 -4.26 10.98
CA TYR A 194 23.86 -3.45 9.77
C TYR A 194 25.03 -2.46 9.59
N ALA A 195 25.53 -2.32 8.37
CA ALA A 195 26.73 -1.54 8.10
C ALA A 195 26.51 -0.05 8.44
N SER A 196 27.38 0.52 9.28
CA SER A 196 27.23 1.88 9.80
C SER A 196 27.16 2.96 8.70
N GLU A 197 27.85 2.75 7.57
CA GLU A 197 27.78 3.66 6.43
C GLU A 197 26.40 3.69 5.76
N LEU A 198 25.70 2.56 5.70
CA LEU A 198 24.35 2.44 5.15
C LEU A 198 23.30 2.93 6.15
N LEU A 199 23.52 2.62 7.42
CA LEU A 199 22.69 3.03 8.54
C LEU A 199 22.55 4.56 8.63
N ASN A 200 23.65 5.30 8.48
CA ASN A 200 23.61 6.76 8.45
C ASN A 200 22.79 7.32 7.28
N ARG A 201 22.80 6.65 6.12
CA ARG A 201 21.99 7.04 4.94
C ARG A 201 20.51 6.75 5.18
N LEU A 202 20.21 5.58 5.75
CA LEU A 202 18.86 5.21 6.15
C LEU A 202 18.28 6.20 7.16
N GLU A 203 19.03 6.54 8.22
CA GLU A 203 18.59 7.52 9.24
C GLU A 203 18.31 8.88 8.62
N THR A 204 19.20 9.37 7.76
CA THR A 204 19.04 10.67 7.10
C THR A 204 17.83 10.67 6.15
N LEU A 205 17.61 9.58 5.42
CA LEU A 205 16.49 9.40 4.50
C LEU A 205 15.15 9.35 5.26
N LEU A 206 15.05 8.52 6.30
CA LEU A 206 13.84 8.43 7.14
C LEU A 206 13.53 9.76 7.84
N SER A 207 14.55 10.46 8.35
CA SER A 207 14.38 11.78 8.98
C SER A 207 13.93 12.85 7.99
N SER A 208 14.37 12.76 6.73
CA SER A 208 13.95 13.70 5.69
C SER A 208 12.47 13.60 5.36
N TYR A 209 11.88 12.40 5.43
CA TYR A 209 10.47 12.17 5.12
C TYR A 209 9.53 12.86 6.11
N THR A 210 9.96 13.05 7.37
CA THR A 210 9.24 13.83 8.37
C THR A 210 9.58 15.33 8.32
N SER A 211 10.23 15.80 7.26
CA SER A 211 10.82 17.13 7.15
C SER A 211 11.80 17.46 8.29
N ASN A 212 12.44 16.45 8.89
CA ASN A 212 13.24 16.56 10.10
C ASN A 212 12.50 17.19 11.29
N ARG A 213 11.15 17.15 11.28
CA ARG A 213 10.30 17.69 12.35
C ARG A 213 10.00 16.65 13.43
N SER A 214 10.10 15.37 13.08
CA SER A 214 9.81 14.25 13.96
C SER A 214 10.92 13.21 13.87
N SER A 215 11.41 12.73 15.02
CA SER A 215 12.26 11.54 15.13
C SER A 215 11.44 10.24 15.18
N ARG A 216 10.16 10.32 14.77
CA ARG A 216 9.21 9.21 14.77
C ARG A 216 8.49 9.11 13.44
N GLY A 217 8.15 7.89 13.08
CA GLY A 217 7.34 7.56 11.92
C GLY A 217 8.16 7.05 10.75
N ILE A 218 7.70 5.96 10.15
CA ILE A 218 8.10 5.54 8.80
C ILE A 218 6.88 5.54 7.88
N LEU A 219 7.10 5.61 6.56
CA LEU A 219 6.01 5.62 5.57
C LEU A 219 5.22 4.31 5.63
N GLN A 220 3.93 4.34 5.35
CA GLN A 220 3.11 3.13 5.26
C GLN A 220 2.83 2.77 3.79
N GLY A 221 2.69 1.47 3.49
CA GLY A 221 2.34 0.97 2.15
C GLY A 221 3.55 0.90 1.23
N MET A 222 4.67 0.38 1.75
CA MET A 222 5.95 0.27 1.04
C MET A 222 6.73 -0.89 1.63
N PHE A 223 7.26 -1.78 0.79
CA PHE A 223 8.01 -2.94 1.25
C PHE A 223 9.17 -2.62 2.20
N PRO A 224 10.00 -1.57 1.98
CA PRO A 224 11.05 -1.19 2.93
C PRO A 224 10.50 -0.89 4.32
N SER A 225 9.38 -0.18 4.40
CA SER A 225 8.77 0.17 5.68
C SER A 225 8.14 -1.03 6.36
N ASP A 226 7.54 -1.94 5.59
CA ASP A 226 6.98 -3.17 6.13
C ASP A 226 8.07 -4.07 6.71
N LEU A 227 9.23 -4.14 6.06
CA LEU A 227 10.42 -4.82 6.58
C LEU A 227 10.89 -4.22 7.90
N PHE A 228 11.11 -2.90 7.93
CA PHE A 228 11.63 -2.22 9.12
C PHE A 228 10.62 -2.19 10.27
N GLY A 229 9.33 -2.04 9.95
CA GLY A 229 8.24 -2.16 10.92
C GLY A 229 8.24 -3.54 11.55
N ASN A 230 8.18 -4.60 10.75
CA ASN A 230 8.18 -5.97 11.28
C ASN A 230 9.42 -6.27 12.15
N PHE A 231 10.59 -5.77 11.74
CA PHE A 231 11.84 -5.90 12.50
C PHE A 231 11.84 -5.11 13.82
N TYR A 232 11.15 -3.97 13.90
CA TYR A 232 11.10 -3.14 15.10
C TYR A 232 10.52 -3.88 16.32
N MET A 233 9.67 -4.89 16.10
CA MET A 233 9.10 -5.72 17.16
C MET A 233 10.05 -6.81 17.69
N GLU A 234 11.19 -7.04 17.05
CA GLU A 234 12.15 -8.10 17.45
C GLU A 234 12.51 -8.08 18.94
N PRO A 235 12.78 -6.92 19.58
CA PRO A 235 13.10 -6.90 21.00
C PRO A 235 11.92 -7.27 21.92
N ILE A 236 10.69 -7.09 21.46
CA ILE A 236 9.47 -7.51 22.16
C ILE A 236 9.27 -9.00 21.98
N ASP A 237 9.47 -9.51 20.76
CA ASP A 237 9.41 -10.94 20.48
C ASP A 237 10.46 -11.71 21.30
N ARG A 238 11.68 -11.18 21.41
CA ARG A 238 12.74 -11.74 22.25
C ARG A 238 12.36 -11.73 23.73
N PHE A 239 11.82 -10.61 24.24
CA PHE A 239 11.34 -10.53 25.62
C PHE A 239 10.30 -11.62 25.94
N LEU A 240 9.31 -11.81 25.07
CA LEU A 240 8.29 -12.84 25.25
C LEU A 240 8.91 -14.25 25.22
N LYS A 241 9.92 -14.47 24.38
CA LYS A 241 10.62 -15.76 24.26
C LYS A 241 11.41 -16.09 25.52
N ASP A 242 12.19 -15.13 26.00
CA ASP A 242 13.03 -15.28 27.19
C ASP A 242 12.21 -15.55 28.46
N ASN A 243 10.95 -15.06 28.48
CA ASN A 243 10.00 -15.32 29.56
C ASN A 243 9.14 -16.58 29.36
N GLY A 244 9.39 -17.38 28.30
CA GLY A 244 8.63 -18.58 28.01
C GLY A 244 7.15 -18.32 27.68
N VAL A 245 6.82 -17.11 27.23
CA VAL A 245 5.44 -16.71 26.92
C VAL A 245 5.07 -17.19 25.53
N LEU A 246 4.00 -17.98 25.44
CA LEU A 246 3.41 -18.41 24.18
C LEU A 246 2.70 -17.24 23.51
N ALA A 247 3.14 -16.86 22.31
CA ALA A 247 2.59 -15.74 21.57
C ALA A 247 2.81 -15.90 20.08
N ALA A 248 1.89 -15.35 19.29
CA ALA A 248 1.97 -15.19 17.84
C ALA A 248 1.61 -13.76 17.44
N ARG A 249 2.23 -13.24 16.39
CA ARG A 249 2.13 -11.83 15.96
C ARG A 249 1.95 -11.71 14.45
N TYR A 250 1.06 -10.80 14.06
CA TYR A 250 0.86 -10.36 12.69
C TYR A 250 0.98 -8.83 12.63
N VAL A 251 2.11 -8.32 12.11
CA VAL A 251 2.51 -6.91 12.15
C VAL A 251 2.51 -6.42 13.60
N ASP A 252 1.58 -5.56 14.00
CA ASP A 252 1.45 -5.02 15.35
C ASP A 252 0.38 -5.73 16.19
N ASP A 253 -0.43 -6.62 15.59
CA ASP A 253 -1.39 -7.46 16.29
C ASP A 253 -0.68 -8.61 17.01
N LEU A 254 -0.61 -8.55 18.33
CA LEU A 254 0.04 -9.54 19.18
C LEU A 254 -1.01 -10.35 19.98
N TYR A 255 -0.96 -11.68 19.83
CA TYR A 255 -1.83 -12.62 20.51
C TYR A 255 -1.01 -13.43 21.50
N VAL A 256 -1.33 -13.29 22.79
CA VAL A 256 -0.62 -13.97 23.87
C VAL A 256 -1.53 -15.00 24.55
N PHE A 257 -1.05 -16.23 24.68
CA PHE A 257 -1.82 -17.35 25.23
C PHE A 257 -1.52 -17.50 26.72
N ILE A 258 -2.56 -17.46 27.55
CA ILE A 258 -2.44 -17.37 29.00
C ILE A 258 -3.39 -18.33 29.73
N GLU A 259 -2.99 -18.73 30.93
CA GLU A 259 -3.73 -19.69 31.77
C GLU A 259 -4.83 -19.03 32.61
N SER A 260 -4.66 -17.76 32.99
CA SER A 260 -5.59 -17.00 33.82
C SER A 260 -5.49 -15.49 33.59
N VAL A 261 -6.48 -14.75 34.06
CA VAL A 261 -6.49 -13.28 33.97
C VAL A 261 -5.38 -12.67 34.84
N GLU A 262 -5.06 -13.29 35.98
CA GLU A 262 -3.96 -12.88 36.85
C GLU A 262 -2.60 -13.07 36.18
N ALA A 263 -2.43 -14.11 35.37
CA ALA A 263 -1.23 -14.29 34.54
C ALA A 263 -1.12 -13.17 33.48
N ALA A 264 -2.23 -12.78 32.87
CA ALA A 264 -2.30 -11.60 31.98
C ALA A 264 -1.82 -10.34 32.71
N GLU A 265 -2.34 -10.10 33.92
CA GLU A 265 -1.98 -8.93 34.71
C GLU A 265 -0.48 -8.90 35.04
N SER A 266 0.07 -10.05 35.46
CA SER A 266 1.51 -10.20 35.75
C SER A 266 2.38 -9.91 34.51
N LEU A 267 1.97 -10.42 33.34
CA LEU A 267 2.65 -10.17 32.08
C LEU A 267 2.57 -8.68 31.68
N LEU A 268 1.38 -8.09 31.74
CA LEU A 268 1.15 -6.69 31.35
C LEU A 268 1.95 -5.71 32.22
N ARG A 269 2.14 -6.00 33.51
CA ARG A 269 3.01 -5.21 34.40
C ARG A 269 4.45 -5.12 33.90
N GLN A 270 4.92 -6.10 33.14
CA GLN A 270 6.28 -6.13 32.56
C GLN A 270 6.28 -5.66 31.10
N LEU A 271 5.30 -6.10 30.32
CA LEU A 271 5.20 -5.82 28.89
C LEU A 271 4.89 -4.35 28.59
N ILE A 272 4.00 -3.69 29.35
CA ILE A 272 3.64 -2.29 29.11
C ILE A 272 4.85 -1.34 29.31
N PRO A 273 5.63 -1.42 30.42
CA PRO A 273 6.87 -0.66 30.52
C PRO A 273 7.86 -0.96 29.40
N ARG A 274 7.95 -2.23 28.96
CA ARG A 274 8.83 -2.63 27.86
C ARG A 274 8.41 -1.96 26.54
N LEU A 275 7.15 -2.07 26.15
CA LEU A 275 6.61 -1.39 24.95
C LEU A 275 6.86 0.12 25.01
N ARG A 276 6.61 0.76 26.16
CA ARG A 276 6.90 2.19 26.35
C ARG A 276 8.38 2.53 26.18
N SER A 277 9.31 1.64 26.56
CA SER A 277 10.75 1.86 26.33
C SER A 277 11.14 1.85 24.84
N TYR A 278 10.29 1.29 23.99
CA TYR A 278 10.39 1.35 22.53
C TYR A 278 9.43 2.37 21.92
N ASP A 279 8.90 3.33 22.70
CA ASP A 279 7.92 4.34 22.26
C ASP A 279 6.60 3.75 21.69
N LEU A 280 6.29 2.50 22.00
CA LEU A 280 5.05 1.85 21.59
C LEU A 280 3.99 2.01 22.68
N VAL A 281 2.77 2.38 22.26
CA VAL A 281 1.62 2.59 23.15
C VAL A 281 0.49 1.67 22.74
N LEU A 282 -0.13 1.03 23.73
CA LEU A 282 -1.26 0.14 23.48
C LEU A 282 -2.51 0.92 23.07
N ASN A 283 -3.28 0.32 22.18
CA ASN A 283 -4.62 0.77 21.85
C ASN A 283 -5.62 0.17 22.86
N GLU A 284 -5.86 0.91 23.93
CA GLU A 284 -6.70 0.46 25.05
C GLU A 284 -8.09 -0.01 24.62
N ALA A 285 -8.69 0.62 23.60
CA ALA A 285 -10.02 0.28 23.11
C ALA A 285 -10.06 -1.04 22.30
N LYS A 286 -8.92 -1.48 21.76
CA LYS A 286 -8.83 -2.70 20.93
C LYS A 286 -8.15 -3.87 21.64
N CYS A 287 -7.46 -3.61 22.75
CA CYS A 287 -6.91 -4.68 23.59
C CYS A 287 -8.04 -5.40 24.33
N LYS A 288 -8.06 -6.74 24.26
CA LYS A 288 -9.09 -7.56 24.91
C LYS A 288 -8.54 -8.90 25.38
N ILE A 289 -9.08 -9.41 26.49
CA ILE A 289 -8.88 -10.80 26.91
C ILE A 289 -10.11 -11.59 26.44
N ILE A 290 -9.89 -12.60 25.61
CA ILE A 290 -10.93 -13.48 25.11
C ILE A 290 -10.71 -14.91 25.64
N PRO A 291 -11.76 -15.67 25.97
CA PRO A 291 -11.63 -17.09 26.25
C PRO A 291 -11.18 -17.81 24.98
N LYS A 292 -10.35 -18.87 25.12
CA LYS A 292 -9.77 -19.56 23.96
C LYS A 292 -10.80 -20.12 22.96
N ASN A 293 -11.98 -20.49 23.44
CA ASN A 293 -13.07 -20.98 22.59
C ASN A 293 -13.64 -19.88 21.67
N GLN A 294 -13.36 -18.61 21.97
CA GLN A 294 -13.77 -17.46 21.16
C GLN A 294 -12.78 -17.13 20.04
N LEU A 295 -11.60 -17.77 20.00
CA LEU A 295 -10.62 -17.56 18.94
C LEU A 295 -11.15 -17.97 17.57
N HIS A 296 -11.94 -19.04 17.53
CA HIS A 296 -12.61 -19.56 16.34
C HIS A 296 -14.05 -19.05 16.20
N SER A 297 -14.52 -18.16 17.08
CA SER A 297 -15.94 -17.81 17.15
C SER A 297 -16.30 -16.48 16.48
N GLU A 298 -15.43 -15.93 15.65
CA GLU A 298 -15.91 -15.02 14.61
C GLU A 298 -16.46 -15.94 13.49
N GLU A 299 -17.64 -16.49 13.78
CA GLU A 299 -18.55 -17.19 12.84
C GLU A 299 -17.91 -18.37 12.07
N PRO A 300 -17.92 -19.60 12.63
CA PRO A 300 -17.36 -20.77 11.94
C PRO A 300 -17.97 -20.97 10.54
N ASP A 301 -19.27 -20.70 10.39
CA ASP A 301 -19.98 -20.75 9.11
C ASP A 301 -19.38 -19.77 8.07
N LEU A 302 -18.93 -18.57 8.49
CA LEU A 302 -18.28 -17.61 7.60
C LEU A 302 -16.89 -18.10 7.19
N GLN A 303 -16.13 -18.67 8.13
CA GLN A 303 -14.83 -19.26 7.83
C GLN A 303 -14.96 -20.44 6.86
N GLU A 304 -15.98 -21.30 7.03
CA GLU A 304 -16.30 -22.37 6.08
C GLU A 304 -16.59 -21.82 4.69
N LEU A 305 -17.37 -20.74 4.57
CA LEU A 305 -17.62 -20.09 3.27
C LEU A 305 -16.34 -19.51 2.64
N PHE A 306 -15.44 -18.94 3.44
CA PHE A 306 -14.13 -18.50 2.94
C PHE A 306 -13.33 -19.70 2.44
N ASP A 307 -13.24 -20.78 3.23
CA ASP A 307 -12.47 -21.97 2.90
C ASP A 307 -13.03 -22.68 1.65
N GLU A 308 -14.34 -22.75 1.48
CA GLU A 308 -14.99 -23.28 0.26
C GLU A 308 -14.63 -22.44 -0.98
N ALA A 309 -14.70 -21.10 -0.87
CA ALA A 309 -14.29 -20.23 -1.95
C ALA A 309 -12.78 -20.36 -2.25
N VAL A 310 -11.94 -20.53 -1.22
CA VAL A 310 -10.51 -20.78 -1.38
C VAL A 310 -10.26 -22.04 -2.21
N GLU A 311 -10.88 -23.15 -1.81
CA GLU A 311 -10.65 -24.45 -2.45
C GLU A 311 -11.22 -24.49 -3.87
N GLU A 312 -12.37 -23.87 -4.13
CA GLU A 312 -12.94 -23.73 -5.49
C GLU A 312 -11.91 -23.12 -6.46
N ILE A 313 -11.19 -22.09 -6.03
CA ILE A 313 -10.23 -21.41 -6.89
C ILE A 313 -8.91 -22.20 -7.00
N ARG A 314 -8.45 -22.83 -5.91
CA ARG A 314 -7.26 -23.70 -5.92
C ARG A 314 -7.40 -24.89 -6.85
N GLU A 315 -8.60 -25.44 -7.00
CA GLU A 315 -8.83 -26.55 -7.94
C GLU A 315 -8.69 -26.12 -9.40
N GLN A 316 -8.77 -24.82 -9.67
CA GLN A 316 -8.78 -24.24 -11.02
C GLN A 316 -7.46 -23.55 -11.41
N LEU A 317 -6.64 -23.15 -10.44
CA LEU A 317 -5.37 -22.44 -10.66
C LEU A 317 -4.17 -23.22 -10.11
N ASN A 318 -2.97 -22.98 -10.68
CA ASN A 318 -1.74 -23.45 -10.03
C ASN A 318 -1.49 -22.64 -8.75
N ASP A 319 -0.96 -23.28 -7.70
CA ASP A 319 -0.71 -22.64 -6.38
C ASP A 319 0.11 -21.34 -6.48
N ASP A 320 1.04 -21.26 -7.44
CA ASP A 320 1.87 -20.07 -7.68
C ASP A 320 1.06 -18.88 -8.24
N ASP A 321 0.07 -19.12 -9.12
CA ASP A 321 -0.79 -18.08 -9.71
C ASP A 321 -1.87 -17.62 -8.71
N PHE A 322 -2.30 -18.53 -7.83
CA PHE A 322 -3.31 -18.23 -6.82
C PHE A 322 -2.77 -17.39 -5.65
N ASP A 323 -1.59 -17.73 -5.14
CA ASP A 323 -1.04 -17.00 -3.99
C ASP A 323 -0.47 -15.63 -4.38
N ALA A 324 -0.02 -15.44 -5.63
CA ALA A 324 0.52 -14.18 -6.12
C ALA A 324 -0.54 -13.09 -6.33
N ASP A 325 -1.76 -13.47 -6.71
CA ASP A 325 -2.77 -12.54 -7.23
C ASP A 325 -3.96 -12.30 -6.26
N TYR A 326 -4.16 -13.20 -5.29
CA TYR A 326 -5.32 -13.18 -4.41
C TYR A 326 -4.91 -12.93 -2.94
N GLY A 327 -4.49 -11.69 -2.66
CA GLY A 327 -4.10 -11.21 -1.35
C GLY A 327 -5.00 -10.07 -0.81
N PHE A 328 -5.11 -9.97 0.51
CA PHE A 328 -5.85 -8.93 1.26
C PHE A 328 -5.36 -7.47 1.04
N GLN A 329 -4.41 -7.25 0.12
CA GLN A 329 -3.92 -5.95 -0.30
C GLN A 329 -4.59 -5.59 -1.63
N SER A 330 -5.18 -4.39 -1.68
CA SER A 330 -5.81 -3.90 -2.91
C SER A 330 -4.72 -3.60 -3.92
N GLU A 331 -4.54 -4.50 -4.88
CA GLU A 331 -3.64 -4.29 -6.01
C GLU A 331 -4.35 -3.46 -7.08
N TRP A 332 -3.72 -2.38 -7.56
CA TRP A 332 -4.16 -1.70 -8.76
C TRP A 332 -3.34 -2.19 -9.94
N GLU A 333 -4.02 -2.74 -10.94
CA GLU A 333 -3.41 -3.14 -12.21
C GLU A 333 -3.78 -2.13 -13.29
N ASP A 334 -2.76 -1.59 -13.97
CA ASP A 334 -2.97 -0.83 -15.19
C ASP A 334 -3.11 -1.85 -16.34
N ASP A 335 -4.22 -1.81 -17.11
CA ASP A 335 -4.48 -2.70 -18.26
C ASP A 335 -3.45 -2.56 -19.43
N GLU A 336 -2.25 -1.99 -19.21
CA GLU A 336 -1.17 -1.91 -20.20
C GLU A 336 -0.20 -3.12 -20.16
N GLU A 337 -0.38 -4.11 -19.26
CA GLU A 337 0.37 -5.39 -19.25
C GLU A 337 -0.53 -6.60 -19.59
N GLU A 338 0.11 -7.68 -20.05
CA GLU A 338 -0.34 -8.65 -21.07
C GLU A 338 -1.64 -9.43 -20.74
N GLU A 339 -2.40 -9.77 -21.80
CA GLU A 339 -3.50 -10.76 -21.78
C GLU A 339 -2.93 -12.11 -21.30
N GLU A 340 -2.99 -12.40 -20.01
CA GLU A 340 -2.79 -13.76 -19.50
C GLU A 340 -3.99 -14.62 -19.90
N ASP A 341 -3.74 -15.87 -20.27
CA ASP A 341 -4.75 -16.82 -20.72
C ASP A 341 -5.89 -16.90 -19.67
N GLU A 342 -7.04 -16.32 -20.01
CA GLU A 342 -8.26 -16.33 -19.18
C GLU A 342 -8.85 -17.74 -19.11
N ASP A 343 -8.44 -18.51 -18.12
CA ASP A 343 -9.20 -19.69 -17.74
C ASP A 343 -10.57 -19.23 -17.19
N GLU A 344 -11.66 -19.77 -17.75
CA GLU A 344 -13.03 -19.46 -17.36
C GLU A 344 -13.29 -19.95 -15.92
N LEU A 345 -12.99 -19.09 -14.93
CA LEU A 345 -13.11 -19.39 -13.50
C LEU A 345 -14.58 -19.54 -13.08
N SER A 346 -14.93 -20.70 -12.56
CA SER A 346 -16.17 -20.91 -11.81
C SER A 346 -16.04 -20.30 -10.42
N LEU A 347 -16.92 -19.35 -10.09
CA LEU A 347 -16.91 -18.57 -8.85
C LEU A 347 -18.20 -18.72 -8.05
N GLU A 348 -18.81 -19.90 -8.04
CA GLU A 348 -20.10 -20.10 -7.36
C GLU A 348 -19.96 -19.99 -5.84
N ALA A 349 -18.90 -20.53 -5.25
CA ALA A 349 -18.65 -20.38 -3.81
C ALA A 349 -18.28 -18.91 -3.46
N THR A 350 -17.52 -18.24 -4.32
CA THR A 350 -17.20 -16.81 -4.14
C THR A 350 -18.46 -15.91 -4.18
N LYS A 351 -19.41 -16.19 -5.09
CA LYS A 351 -20.69 -15.48 -5.16
C LYS A 351 -21.57 -15.78 -3.94
N GLN A 352 -21.62 -17.03 -3.48
CA GLN A 352 -22.35 -17.40 -2.27
C GLN A 352 -21.81 -16.69 -1.02
N LEU A 353 -20.47 -16.64 -0.87
CA LEU A 353 -19.82 -15.88 0.18
C LEU A 353 -20.18 -14.38 0.08
N PHE A 354 -20.19 -13.81 -1.12
CA PHE A 354 -20.58 -12.42 -1.32
C PHE A 354 -22.05 -12.15 -0.97
N ASP A 355 -22.97 -13.05 -1.34
CA ASP A 355 -24.40 -12.93 -1.02
C ASP A 355 -24.68 -13.00 0.48
N SER A 356 -23.78 -13.62 1.24
CA SER A 356 -23.86 -13.70 2.71
C SER A 356 -23.53 -12.37 3.43
N ILE A 357 -23.11 -11.33 2.70
CA ILE A 357 -22.68 -10.04 3.29
C ILE A 357 -23.72 -9.38 4.20
N GLY A 358 -25.01 -9.57 3.91
CA GLY A 358 -26.11 -9.04 4.74
C GLY A 358 -26.35 -9.83 6.04
N THR A 359 -25.84 -11.06 6.12
CA THR A 359 -25.98 -11.98 7.25
C THR A 359 -24.92 -11.69 8.33
N TYR A 360 -23.69 -11.35 7.92
CA TYR A 360 -22.53 -11.20 8.79
C TYR A 360 -22.17 -9.73 9.03
N LEU A 361 -22.95 -9.07 9.90
CA LEU A 361 -22.78 -7.66 10.24
C LEU A 361 -21.41 -7.38 10.89
N GLY A 362 -20.65 -6.45 10.32
CA GLY A 362 -19.30 -6.09 10.76
C GLY A 362 -18.17 -6.79 9.98
N GLN A 363 -18.49 -7.82 9.19
CA GLN A 363 -17.53 -8.53 8.34
C GLN A 363 -17.62 -8.11 6.86
N GLU A 364 -18.43 -7.10 6.53
CA GLU A 364 -18.74 -6.76 5.15
C GLU A 364 -17.50 -6.33 4.36
N GLU A 365 -16.64 -5.48 4.93
CA GLU A 365 -15.41 -5.06 4.26
C GLU A 365 -14.42 -6.24 4.11
N ASN A 366 -14.47 -7.26 4.97
CA ASN A 366 -13.61 -8.44 4.85
C ASN A 366 -14.07 -9.35 3.70
N ILE A 367 -15.39 -9.57 3.59
CA ILE A 367 -16.00 -10.30 2.46
C ILE A 367 -15.70 -9.57 1.15
N GLU A 368 -15.92 -8.25 1.09
CA GLU A 368 -15.65 -7.44 -0.11
C GLU A 368 -14.18 -7.46 -0.52
N ARG A 369 -13.24 -7.36 0.44
CA ARG A 369 -11.80 -7.41 0.17
C ARG A 369 -11.36 -8.71 -0.47
N PHE A 370 -12.04 -9.81 -0.14
CA PHE A 370 -11.76 -11.12 -0.68
C PHE A 370 -12.46 -11.35 -2.03
N CYS A 371 -13.79 -11.13 -2.09
CA CYS A 371 -14.58 -11.46 -3.27
C CYS A 371 -14.36 -10.51 -4.45
N LEU A 372 -14.17 -9.20 -4.23
CA LEU A 372 -14.17 -8.24 -5.34
C LEU A 372 -12.98 -8.41 -6.31
N PRO A 373 -11.72 -8.64 -5.86
CA PRO A 373 -10.63 -8.94 -6.79
C PRO A 373 -10.90 -10.18 -7.63
N LEU A 374 -11.44 -11.23 -7.01
CA LEU A 374 -11.82 -12.47 -7.71
C LEU A 374 -12.90 -12.25 -8.77
N LEU A 375 -13.97 -11.56 -8.39
CA LEU A 375 -15.06 -11.23 -9.30
C LEU A 375 -14.61 -10.29 -10.43
N ALA A 376 -13.66 -9.38 -10.18
CA ALA A 376 -13.08 -8.51 -11.21
C ALA A 376 -12.28 -9.32 -12.24
N LYS A 377 -11.44 -10.25 -11.77
CA LYS A 377 -10.61 -11.10 -12.64
C LYS A 377 -11.44 -12.05 -13.50
N ALA A 378 -12.55 -12.58 -12.96
CA ALA A 378 -13.49 -13.38 -13.74
C ALA A 378 -14.53 -12.55 -14.52
N GLU A 379 -14.37 -11.22 -14.59
CA GLU A 379 -15.32 -10.29 -15.22
C GLU A 379 -16.79 -10.52 -14.83
N SER A 380 -17.04 -10.93 -13.59
CA SER A 380 -18.38 -11.23 -13.08
C SER A 380 -19.04 -9.98 -12.49
N ASP A 381 -20.10 -9.48 -13.12
CA ASP A 381 -20.81 -8.26 -12.71
C ASP A 381 -21.68 -8.39 -11.44
N HIS A 382 -21.71 -9.57 -10.82
CA HIS A 382 -22.51 -9.94 -9.64
C HIS A 382 -22.52 -8.89 -8.51
N ALA A 383 -21.37 -8.27 -8.22
CA ALA A 383 -21.24 -7.28 -7.14
C ALA A 383 -21.46 -5.82 -7.57
N LEU A 384 -21.72 -5.55 -8.86
CA LEU A 384 -21.68 -4.20 -9.44
C LEU A 384 -22.68 -3.22 -8.80
N GLN A 385 -23.94 -3.65 -8.65
CA GLN A 385 -24.95 -2.80 -8.01
C GLN A 385 -24.56 -2.48 -6.56
N HIS A 386 -24.15 -3.50 -5.79
CA HIS A 386 -23.75 -3.33 -4.39
C HIS A 386 -22.56 -2.37 -4.25
N VAL A 387 -21.54 -2.51 -5.11
CA VAL A 387 -20.35 -1.66 -5.09
C VAL A 387 -20.72 -0.19 -5.36
N LEU A 388 -21.53 0.08 -6.39
CA LEU A 388 -21.97 1.44 -6.72
C LEU A 388 -22.78 2.08 -5.57
N GLU A 389 -23.67 1.31 -4.92
CA GLU A 389 -24.46 1.78 -3.77
C GLU A 389 -23.63 1.97 -2.49
N SER A 390 -22.53 1.22 -2.34
CA SER A 390 -21.67 1.23 -1.16
C SER A 390 -20.48 2.19 -1.28
N PHE A 391 -20.13 2.64 -2.48
CA PHE A 391 -18.95 3.48 -2.75
C PHE A 391 -18.86 4.72 -1.85
N LYS A 392 -19.98 5.45 -1.72
CA LYS A 392 -20.06 6.64 -0.87
C LYS A 392 -20.04 6.29 0.63
N LYS A 393 -20.61 5.14 1.01
CA LYS A 393 -20.73 4.69 2.39
C LYS A 393 -19.40 4.17 2.94
N ARG A 394 -18.57 3.54 2.08
CA ARG A 394 -17.33 2.86 2.44
C ARG A 394 -16.08 3.49 1.78
N PRO A 395 -15.62 4.67 2.26
CA PRO A 395 -14.49 5.38 1.65
C PRO A 395 -13.15 4.64 1.74
N SER A 396 -12.97 3.73 2.71
CA SER A 396 -11.81 2.84 2.85
C SER A 396 -11.68 1.80 1.74
N MET A 397 -12.79 1.53 1.02
CA MET A 397 -12.88 0.54 -0.04
C MET A 397 -12.76 1.15 -1.44
N ALA A 398 -12.57 2.47 -1.54
CA ALA A 398 -12.63 3.21 -2.81
C ALA A 398 -11.68 2.67 -3.90
N GLN A 399 -10.48 2.22 -3.52
CA GLN A 399 -9.52 1.63 -4.45
C GLN A 399 -10.03 0.29 -5.01
N ILE A 400 -10.44 -0.63 -4.13
CA ILE A 400 -10.98 -1.95 -4.52
C ILE A 400 -12.23 -1.78 -5.38
N TYR A 401 -13.14 -0.91 -4.96
CA TYR A 401 -14.35 -0.60 -5.71
C TYR A 401 -14.04 0.01 -7.08
N ALA A 402 -13.11 0.96 -7.16
CA ALA A 402 -12.71 1.54 -8.43
C ALA A 402 -12.09 0.49 -9.35
N SER A 403 -11.23 -0.38 -8.82
CA SER A 403 -10.56 -1.46 -9.58
C SER A 403 -11.60 -2.43 -10.15
N TYR A 404 -12.55 -2.88 -9.32
CA TYR A 404 -13.64 -3.75 -9.75
C TYR A 404 -14.54 -3.08 -10.78
N VAL A 405 -15.03 -1.86 -10.53
CA VAL A 405 -15.96 -1.17 -11.45
C VAL A 405 -15.30 -0.83 -12.78
N ALA A 406 -13.97 -0.65 -12.82
CA ALA A 406 -13.27 -0.30 -14.05
C ALA A 406 -13.41 -1.37 -15.14
N LYS A 407 -13.50 -2.66 -14.76
CA LYS A 407 -13.76 -3.77 -15.70
C LYS A 407 -15.14 -3.70 -16.36
N PHE A 408 -16.10 -3.02 -15.74
CA PHE A 408 -17.49 -2.93 -16.21
C PHE A 408 -17.87 -1.58 -16.82
N LEU A 409 -16.91 -0.72 -17.15
CA LEU A 409 -17.19 0.62 -17.72
C LEU A 409 -17.98 0.59 -19.04
N LYS A 410 -17.95 -0.54 -19.75
CA LYS A 410 -18.72 -0.75 -20.98
C LYS A 410 -20.20 -1.08 -20.73
N HIS A 411 -20.58 -1.48 -19.51
CA HIS A 411 -21.97 -1.76 -19.15
C HIS A 411 -22.79 -0.47 -19.07
N ASP A 412 -24.04 -0.54 -19.51
CA ASP A 412 -24.93 0.62 -19.58
C ASP A 412 -25.12 1.26 -18.19
N GLY A 413 -24.85 2.57 -18.10
CA GLY A 413 -25.04 3.37 -16.88
C GLY A 413 -23.91 3.32 -15.86
N VAL A 414 -22.91 2.43 -15.99
CA VAL A 414 -21.80 2.34 -15.03
C VAL A 414 -20.91 3.58 -15.07
N PHE A 415 -20.54 4.03 -16.27
CA PHE A 415 -19.78 5.27 -16.46
C PHE A 415 -20.51 6.47 -15.83
N ASP A 416 -21.82 6.60 -16.09
CA ASP A 416 -22.64 7.69 -15.57
C ASP A 416 -22.74 7.65 -14.04
N ALA A 417 -22.83 6.46 -13.45
CA ALA A 417 -22.84 6.28 -12.00
C ALA A 417 -21.50 6.71 -11.36
N LEU A 418 -20.37 6.31 -11.92
CA LEU A 418 -19.05 6.78 -11.47
C LEU A 418 -18.87 8.28 -11.67
N PHE A 419 -19.34 8.83 -12.79
CA PHE A 419 -19.29 10.26 -13.05
C PHE A 419 -20.14 11.04 -12.04
N ALA A 420 -21.33 10.55 -11.70
CA ALA A 420 -22.17 11.15 -10.65
C ALA A 420 -21.45 11.18 -9.29
N LEU A 421 -20.72 10.12 -8.94
CA LEU A 421 -19.87 10.10 -7.74
C LEU A 421 -18.73 11.11 -7.84
N LEU A 422 -18.07 11.25 -9.00
CA LEU A 422 -16.98 12.22 -9.18
C LEU A 422 -17.42 13.66 -8.89
N VAL A 423 -18.64 14.01 -9.32
CA VAL A 423 -19.22 15.36 -9.15
C VAL A 423 -19.70 15.61 -7.71
N ASP A 424 -20.03 14.57 -6.96
CA ASP A 424 -20.50 14.69 -5.57
C ASP A 424 -19.44 15.37 -4.68
N SER A 425 -19.83 16.48 -4.05
CA SER A 425 -18.94 17.31 -3.23
C SER A 425 -18.62 16.70 -1.86
N GLU A 426 -19.38 15.70 -1.41
CA GLU A 426 -19.16 15.00 -0.15
C GLU A 426 -18.03 13.96 -0.22
N LEU A 427 -17.62 13.57 -1.43
CA LEU A 427 -16.53 12.61 -1.60
C LEU A 427 -15.16 13.27 -1.38
N THR A 428 -14.30 12.52 -0.69
CA THR A 428 -12.93 12.92 -0.41
C THR A 428 -12.06 12.91 -1.66
N ASP A 429 -10.95 13.66 -1.65
CA ASP A 429 -10.00 13.65 -2.76
C ASP A 429 -9.43 12.24 -3.02
N TRP A 430 -9.29 11.42 -1.97
CA TRP A 430 -8.94 10.01 -2.05
C TRP A 430 -9.92 9.21 -2.92
N GLN A 431 -11.23 9.32 -2.64
CA GLN A 431 -12.25 8.63 -3.42
C GLN A 431 -12.28 9.11 -4.87
N LYS A 432 -12.21 10.43 -5.08
CA LYS A 432 -12.24 11.02 -6.43
C LYS A 432 -11.02 10.63 -7.27
N MET A 433 -9.85 10.45 -6.64
CA MET A 433 -8.64 10.01 -7.31
C MET A 433 -8.84 8.63 -7.94
N TRP A 434 -9.37 7.68 -7.16
CA TRP A 434 -9.66 6.33 -7.64
C TRP A 434 -10.82 6.28 -8.64
N ILE A 435 -11.84 7.14 -8.50
CA ILE A 435 -12.89 7.28 -9.53
C ILE A 435 -12.28 7.74 -10.87
N LEU A 436 -11.41 8.76 -10.86
CA LEU A 436 -10.72 9.20 -12.08
C LEU A 436 -9.75 8.16 -12.63
N ALA A 437 -9.10 7.37 -11.76
CA ALA A 437 -8.27 6.25 -12.18
C ALA A 437 -9.10 5.22 -12.97
N ALA A 438 -10.25 4.80 -12.43
CA ALA A 438 -11.18 3.91 -13.13
C ALA A 438 -11.68 4.52 -14.45
N LEU A 439 -12.21 5.74 -14.42
CA LEU A 439 -12.70 6.41 -15.64
C LEU A 439 -11.60 6.60 -16.69
N SER A 440 -10.31 6.65 -16.29
CA SER A 440 -9.19 6.74 -17.23
C SER A 440 -9.01 5.48 -18.09
N GLN A 441 -9.58 4.34 -17.69
CA GLN A 441 -9.58 3.09 -18.45
C GLN A 441 -10.73 3.01 -19.47
N ALA A 442 -11.73 3.88 -19.41
CA ALA A 442 -12.87 3.84 -20.33
C ALA A 442 -12.47 4.15 -21.79
N ASP A 443 -13.06 3.44 -22.76
CA ASP A 443 -12.92 3.75 -24.19
C ASP A 443 -13.68 5.02 -24.59
N LYS A 444 -14.79 5.28 -23.91
CA LYS A 444 -15.70 6.40 -24.16
C LYS A 444 -15.66 7.37 -22.99
N TYR A 445 -15.83 8.64 -23.32
CA TYR A 445 -15.91 9.74 -22.37
C TYR A 445 -16.89 10.78 -22.91
N ASP A 446 -17.38 11.64 -22.03
CA ASP A 446 -18.23 12.77 -22.38
C ASP A 446 -17.50 14.11 -22.15
N ASP A 447 -18.04 15.19 -22.72
CA ASP A 447 -17.47 16.53 -22.57
C ASP A 447 -17.51 17.01 -21.10
N ALA A 448 -18.53 16.57 -20.36
CA ALA A 448 -18.78 16.94 -18.98
C ALA A 448 -17.70 16.37 -18.03
N SER A 449 -17.35 15.09 -18.15
CA SER A 449 -16.30 14.44 -17.37
C SER A 449 -14.94 15.10 -17.57
N VAL A 450 -14.57 15.40 -18.82
CA VAL A 450 -13.31 16.11 -19.12
C VAL A 450 -13.33 17.51 -18.54
N LYS A 451 -14.45 18.23 -18.62
CA LYS A 451 -14.59 19.55 -17.99
C LYS A 451 -14.44 19.44 -16.46
N THR A 452 -15.12 18.50 -15.81
CA THR A 452 -15.02 18.27 -14.37
C THR A 452 -13.59 17.93 -13.94
N ALA A 453 -12.89 17.09 -14.69
CA ALA A 453 -11.48 16.79 -14.43
C ALA A 453 -10.60 18.05 -14.58
N LEU A 454 -10.87 18.91 -15.57
CA LEU A 454 -10.16 20.18 -15.72
C LEU A 454 -10.44 21.13 -14.54
N ASP A 455 -11.70 21.24 -14.09
CA ASP A 455 -12.08 22.04 -12.93
C ASP A 455 -11.35 21.54 -11.66
N ILE A 456 -11.27 20.22 -11.47
CA ILE A 456 -10.51 19.59 -10.38
C ILE A 456 -9.02 19.94 -10.45
N LEU A 457 -8.40 19.85 -11.63
CA LEU A 457 -6.99 20.20 -11.81
C LEU A 457 -6.70 21.68 -11.50
N GLN A 458 -7.61 22.58 -11.86
CA GLN A 458 -7.47 24.02 -11.65
C GLN A 458 -7.73 24.46 -10.21
N ASP A 459 -8.49 23.68 -9.44
CA ASP A 459 -8.78 23.97 -8.03
C ASP A 459 -7.53 23.77 -7.16
N ALA A 460 -6.93 24.88 -6.72
CA ALA A 460 -5.74 24.88 -5.87
C ALA A 460 -6.00 24.35 -4.45
N HIS A 461 -7.26 24.19 -4.04
CA HIS A 461 -7.62 23.59 -2.75
C HIS A 461 -7.64 22.06 -2.80
N ARG A 462 -7.63 21.46 -3.99
CA ARG A 462 -7.57 20.00 -4.16
C ARG A 462 -6.16 19.49 -3.98
N HIS A 463 -6.07 18.28 -3.45
CA HIS A 463 -4.81 17.59 -3.21
C HIS A 463 -4.05 17.35 -4.52
N GLU A 464 -2.72 17.43 -4.49
CA GLU A 464 -1.90 17.34 -5.69
C GLU A 464 -2.00 15.98 -6.40
N THR A 465 -2.30 14.91 -5.65
CA THR A 465 -2.50 13.55 -6.18
C THR A 465 -3.75 13.47 -7.05
N LEU A 466 -4.89 13.97 -6.56
CA LEU A 466 -6.12 14.05 -7.33
C LEU A 466 -5.93 14.93 -8.58
N ARG A 467 -5.28 16.09 -8.42
CA ARG A 467 -4.99 17.02 -9.52
C ARG A 467 -4.09 16.37 -10.58
N ALA A 468 -3.11 15.55 -10.19
CA ALA A 468 -2.25 14.83 -11.12
C ALA A 468 -3.03 13.80 -11.96
N VAL A 469 -3.91 12.99 -11.33
CA VAL A 469 -4.75 12.04 -12.05
C VAL A 469 -5.73 12.78 -12.99
N ALA A 470 -6.30 13.90 -12.53
CA ALA A 470 -7.14 14.74 -13.35
C ALA A 470 -6.39 15.34 -14.57
N ALA A 471 -5.13 15.74 -14.40
CA ALA A 471 -4.29 16.17 -15.52
C ALA A 471 -4.07 15.08 -16.56
N ILE A 472 -3.88 13.82 -16.11
CA ILE A 472 -3.74 12.68 -17.02
C ILE A 472 -5.03 12.45 -17.80
N PHE A 473 -6.18 12.47 -17.11
CA PHE A 473 -7.50 12.32 -17.72
C PHE A 473 -7.77 13.41 -18.77
N VAL A 474 -7.57 14.69 -18.41
CA VAL A 474 -7.75 15.82 -19.34
C VAL A 474 -6.77 15.73 -20.51
N GLY A 475 -5.53 15.31 -20.26
CA GLY A 475 -4.54 15.16 -21.31
C GLY A 475 -4.89 14.05 -22.29
N ARG A 476 -5.46 12.94 -21.82
CA ARG A 476 -5.88 11.81 -22.66
C ARG A 476 -7.11 12.13 -23.49
N TYR A 477 -8.13 12.74 -22.90
CA TYR A 477 -9.46 12.88 -23.51
C TYR A 477 -9.86 14.29 -23.93
N GLY A 478 -9.17 15.31 -23.41
CA GLY A 478 -9.49 16.70 -23.71
C GLY A 478 -9.18 17.09 -25.14
N ASP A 479 -10.02 17.97 -25.70
CA ASP A 479 -9.79 18.58 -27.01
C ASP A 479 -8.55 19.51 -27.03
N HIS A 480 -8.26 20.07 -28.20
CA HIS A 480 -7.12 20.98 -28.36
C HIS A 480 -7.18 22.20 -27.42
N SER A 481 -8.36 22.76 -27.16
CA SER A 481 -8.53 23.92 -26.29
C SER A 481 -8.17 23.57 -24.83
N ARG A 482 -8.66 22.43 -24.35
CA ARG A 482 -8.36 21.93 -23.00
C ARG A 482 -6.88 21.56 -22.85
N ARG A 483 -6.25 21.01 -23.90
CA ARG A 483 -4.80 20.77 -23.91
C ARG A 483 -3.98 22.06 -23.90
N ILE A 484 -4.45 23.14 -24.52
CA ILE A 484 -3.84 24.49 -24.35
C ILE A 484 -3.95 24.94 -22.89
N THR A 485 -5.10 24.73 -22.24
CA THR A 485 -5.26 25.06 -20.82
C THR A 485 -4.28 24.28 -19.93
N LEU A 486 -4.01 23.01 -20.22
CA LEU A 486 -2.97 22.23 -19.52
C LEU A 486 -1.60 22.89 -19.59
N GLN A 487 -1.23 23.48 -20.74
CA GLN A 487 0.04 24.19 -20.88
C GLN A 487 0.12 25.42 -19.97
N GLY A 488 -1.00 26.13 -19.77
CA GLY A 488 -1.10 27.22 -18.82
C GLY A 488 -0.93 26.76 -17.38
N VAL A 489 -1.61 25.66 -17.00
CA VAL A 489 -1.54 25.08 -15.65
C VAL A 489 -0.16 24.49 -15.33
N TYR A 490 0.54 23.96 -16.32
CA TYR A 490 1.86 23.34 -16.15
C TYR A 490 2.85 24.26 -15.42
N THR A 491 2.93 25.53 -15.81
CA THR A 491 3.97 26.46 -15.32
C THR A 491 3.82 26.78 -13.83
N THR A 492 2.59 26.78 -13.31
CA THR A 492 2.29 27.07 -11.90
C THR A 492 2.17 25.81 -11.04
N SER A 493 2.28 24.63 -11.65
CA SER A 493 2.13 23.35 -10.98
C SER A 493 3.43 22.84 -10.36
N PRO A 494 3.38 22.08 -9.26
CA PRO A 494 4.55 21.41 -8.70
C PRO A 494 5.12 20.34 -9.65
N PRO A 495 6.39 19.94 -9.49
CA PRO A 495 7.05 18.96 -10.37
C PRO A 495 6.29 17.65 -10.57
N TYR A 496 5.59 17.18 -9.53
CA TYR A 496 4.75 15.99 -9.60
C TYR A 496 3.62 16.13 -10.64
N ILE A 497 2.80 17.18 -10.51
CA ILE A 497 1.72 17.46 -11.48
C ILE A 497 2.28 17.78 -12.87
N GLN A 498 3.41 18.50 -12.96
CA GLN A 498 4.08 18.77 -14.24
C GLN A 498 4.43 17.47 -14.97
N SER A 499 4.95 16.48 -14.24
CA SER A 499 5.30 15.18 -14.82
C SER A 499 4.06 14.39 -15.27
N ALA A 500 2.94 14.48 -14.54
CA ALA A 500 1.66 13.89 -14.92
C ALA A 500 1.08 14.54 -16.21
N ILE A 501 1.15 15.86 -16.33
CA ILE A 501 0.77 16.59 -17.56
C ILE A 501 1.64 16.13 -18.73
N TYR A 502 2.97 16.10 -18.54
CA TYR A 502 3.89 15.68 -19.60
C TYR A 502 3.66 14.22 -20.01
N PHE A 503 3.46 13.32 -19.04
CA PHE A 503 3.13 11.92 -19.28
C PHE A 503 1.90 11.74 -20.17
N SER A 504 0.84 12.52 -19.93
CA SER A 504 -0.39 12.48 -20.73
C SER A 504 -0.17 12.78 -22.22
N SER A 505 0.90 13.51 -22.56
CA SER A 505 1.23 13.87 -23.95
C SER A 505 1.55 12.69 -24.86
N ARG A 506 1.80 11.49 -24.29
CA ARG A 506 1.95 10.23 -25.03
C ARG A 506 0.77 9.98 -25.98
N LYS A 507 -0.45 10.34 -25.55
CA LYS A 507 -1.71 10.11 -26.27
C LYS A 507 -2.12 11.30 -27.16
N TRP A 508 -1.31 12.36 -27.25
CA TRP A 508 -1.61 13.53 -28.09
C TRP A 508 -1.25 13.31 -29.56
N SER A 509 -1.66 14.23 -30.43
CA SER A 509 -1.23 14.22 -31.83
C SER A 509 0.29 14.32 -31.95
N LYS A 510 0.87 13.79 -33.03
CA LYS A 510 2.32 13.76 -33.24
C LYS A 510 2.98 15.14 -33.08
N VAL A 511 2.34 16.19 -33.59
CA VAL A 511 2.85 17.57 -33.52
C VAL A 511 2.80 18.10 -32.09
N GLU A 512 1.65 17.97 -31.41
CA GLU A 512 1.49 18.41 -30.02
C GLU A 512 2.45 17.68 -29.08
N ARG A 513 2.63 16.36 -29.26
CA ARG A 513 3.58 15.55 -28.48
C ARG A 513 5.03 15.99 -28.69
N GLN A 514 5.42 16.31 -29.92
CA GLN A 514 6.77 16.80 -30.20
C GLN A 514 7.01 18.17 -29.56
N ASN A 515 6.02 19.06 -29.58
CA ASN A 515 6.07 20.35 -28.91
C ASN A 515 6.17 20.19 -27.39
N ALA A 516 5.33 19.33 -26.79
CA ALA A 516 5.38 18.99 -25.37
C ALA A 516 6.77 18.47 -24.96
N ARG A 517 7.34 17.54 -25.72
CA ARG A 517 8.70 17.03 -25.50
C ARG A 517 9.75 18.13 -25.55
N THR A 518 9.65 19.02 -26.54
CA THR A 518 10.63 20.10 -26.74
C THR A 518 10.58 21.10 -25.60
N ASN A 519 9.37 21.42 -25.14
CA ASN A 519 9.14 22.41 -24.09
C ASN A 519 9.37 21.84 -22.68
N TRP A 520 9.03 20.57 -22.43
CA TRP A 520 8.96 20.01 -21.07
C TRP A 520 9.90 18.84 -20.81
N GLY A 521 10.42 18.17 -21.84
CA GLY A 521 11.19 16.93 -21.67
C GLY A 521 12.46 17.08 -20.81
N ASN A 522 13.04 18.28 -20.77
CA ASN A 522 14.23 18.57 -19.96
C ASN A 522 13.92 19.23 -18.61
N HIS A 523 12.64 19.41 -18.26
CA HIS A 523 12.22 20.09 -17.03
C HIS A 523 12.34 19.18 -15.80
N GLY A 524 13.38 19.40 -15.00
CA GLY A 524 13.58 18.64 -13.77
C GLY A 524 13.90 17.16 -13.99
N PRO A 525 14.11 16.40 -12.90
CA PRO A 525 14.51 15.00 -12.99
C PRO A 525 13.40 14.09 -13.53
N LEU A 526 12.14 14.28 -13.08
CA LEU A 526 11.02 13.44 -13.50
C LEU A 526 10.78 13.49 -15.01
N ASN A 527 10.76 14.68 -15.62
CA ASN A 527 10.48 14.76 -17.05
C ASN A 527 11.63 14.23 -17.91
N LYS A 528 12.87 14.31 -17.44
CA LYS A 528 14.01 13.69 -18.14
C LYS A 528 13.88 12.18 -18.17
N LEU A 529 13.56 11.57 -17.03
CA LEU A 529 13.27 10.13 -16.96
C LEU A 529 12.06 9.76 -17.80
N LEU A 530 10.97 10.54 -17.77
CA LEU A 530 9.81 10.34 -18.64
C LEU A 530 10.16 10.44 -20.14
N THR A 531 11.03 11.38 -20.53
CA THR A 531 11.47 11.52 -21.93
C THR A 531 12.18 10.24 -22.39
N ILE A 532 13.04 9.70 -21.54
CA ILE A 532 13.76 8.44 -21.81
C ILE A 532 12.78 7.26 -21.84
N ALA A 533 11.84 7.21 -20.89
CA ALA A 533 10.79 6.20 -20.85
C ALA A 533 9.94 6.20 -22.13
N MET A 534 9.60 7.39 -22.65
CA MET A 534 8.82 7.54 -23.89
C MET A 534 9.61 7.20 -25.17
N ASP A 535 10.94 7.13 -25.11
CA ASP A 535 11.80 6.74 -26.25
C ASP A 535 11.96 5.23 -26.38
N LYS A 536 11.76 4.47 -25.30
CA LYS A 536 11.76 3.02 -25.34
C LYS A 536 10.46 2.55 -26.01
N LYS A 537 10.61 1.69 -27.02
CA LYS A 537 9.49 1.11 -27.78
C LYS A 537 8.69 0.14 -26.94
#